data_AF-A0A534SNN4-F1
#
_entry.id   AF-A0A534SNN4-F1
#
_cell.length_a   1.000
_cell.length_b   1.000
_cell.length_c   1.000
_cell.angle_alpha   90.00
_cell.angle_beta   90.00
_cell.angle_gamma   90.00
#
_symmetry.space_group_name_H-M   'P 1'
#
loop_
_entity.id
_entity.type
_entity.pdbx_description
1 polymer ?
#
loop_
_entity_poly.entity_id
_entity_poly.type
_entity_poly.pdbx_seq_one_letter_code
_entity_poly.pdbx_strand_id
1 'polypeptide(L)'
;MLFSIKTIKCPLVNAPFLQVYFNSVIDARLIDEYTIQFTTNEPYFLNESVLGENVVLLPRHYYDPENLLKNVAVRDLTGDPAKLPEKVRKFADNFNKNYSRKPLGSGPYKFEAWKTGREVDLIRDPNYWGNGKADIDQVYVDRLLYRIINNLDAALVTLKSGGLDTMDLTPVQATRGSNSERFKHEFQKFEYFAPSYSYIGWNNLSPIFRDKRVRQAMTYLTDRKQMVKSLLFGLGEVVNGPIFFFRPEYDKNLNEYAYNPDKAMSLLREAGWQDTDGDGVLDKVIDGRKTPLRFEFKIPSGSSTGKSVILVLQEEL
;
A
#
# COMPACT_ATOMS: atom_id res chain seq x y z
N MET A 1 -15.36 -1.39 -19.59
CA MET A 1 -14.44 -2.47 -19.14
C MET A 1 -13.29 -2.73 -20.11
N LEU A 2 -13.53 -3.16 -21.35
CA LEU A 2 -12.43 -3.53 -22.29
C LEU A 2 -11.37 -2.43 -22.46
N PHE A 3 -11.79 -1.16 -22.57
CA PHE A 3 -10.84 -0.04 -22.63
C PHE A 3 -9.90 0.01 -21.41
N SER A 4 -10.45 -0.13 -20.20
CA SER A 4 -9.68 -0.12 -18.94
C SER A 4 -8.64 -1.23 -18.90
N ILE A 5 -8.99 -2.43 -19.39
CA ILE A 5 -8.06 -3.55 -19.52
C ILE A 5 -6.95 -3.22 -20.53
N LYS A 6 -7.28 -2.66 -21.70
CA LYS A 6 -6.26 -2.20 -22.65
C LYS A 6 -5.34 -1.15 -22.05
N THR A 7 -5.87 -0.20 -21.28
CA THR A 7 -5.07 0.81 -20.58
C THR A 7 -4.11 0.17 -19.58
N ILE A 8 -4.60 -0.73 -18.72
CA ILE A 8 -3.78 -1.43 -17.72
C ILE A 8 -2.70 -2.27 -18.40
N LYS A 9 -3.06 -3.05 -19.42
CA LYS A 9 -2.14 -3.95 -20.14
C LYS A 9 -1.16 -3.24 -21.07
N CYS A 10 -1.33 -1.94 -21.32
CA CYS A 10 -0.37 -1.16 -22.11
C CYS A 10 0.90 -0.89 -21.28
N PRO A 11 2.08 -1.39 -21.70
CA PRO A 11 3.32 -1.25 -20.93
C PRO A 11 3.87 0.19 -20.91
N LEU A 12 3.32 1.08 -21.75
CA LEU A 12 3.67 2.50 -21.79
C LEU A 12 2.83 3.34 -20.82
N VAL A 13 1.76 2.78 -20.25
CA VAL A 13 0.96 3.45 -19.22
C VAL A 13 1.65 3.28 -17.86
N ASN A 14 1.74 4.35 -17.08
CA ASN A 14 2.38 4.39 -15.76
C ASN A 14 1.53 3.70 -14.68
N ALA A 15 1.28 2.40 -14.83
CA ALA A 15 0.52 1.57 -13.91
C ALA A 15 1.17 0.21 -13.58
N PRO A 16 2.50 0.14 -13.33
CA PRO A 16 3.19 -1.15 -13.14
C PRO A 16 2.64 -1.94 -11.94
N PHE A 17 2.20 -1.26 -10.88
CA PHE A 17 1.61 -1.90 -9.71
C PHE A 17 0.27 -2.61 -10.00
N LEU A 18 -0.53 -2.08 -10.93
CA LEU A 18 -1.77 -2.74 -11.36
C LEU A 18 -1.46 -3.89 -12.29
N GLN A 19 -0.51 -3.74 -13.22
CA GLN A 19 -0.19 -4.76 -14.23
C GLN A 19 0.08 -6.14 -13.63
N VAL A 20 0.75 -6.19 -12.47
CA VAL A 20 1.05 -7.45 -11.76
C VAL A 20 -0.21 -8.29 -11.49
N TYR A 21 -1.31 -7.65 -11.11
CA TYR A 21 -2.58 -8.34 -10.84
C TYR A 21 -3.26 -8.90 -12.09
N PHE A 22 -2.93 -8.36 -13.28
CA PHE A 22 -3.52 -8.76 -14.57
C PHE A 22 -2.53 -9.55 -15.44
N ASN A 23 -1.45 -10.08 -14.86
CA ASN A 23 -0.45 -10.86 -15.59
C ASN A 23 -1.04 -12.12 -16.22
N SER A 24 -1.96 -12.78 -15.52
CA SER A 24 -2.66 -13.99 -16.01
C SER A 24 -3.53 -13.71 -17.24
N VAL A 25 -4.03 -12.48 -17.41
CA VAL A 25 -4.89 -12.07 -18.53
C VAL A 25 -4.03 -11.84 -19.78
N ILE A 26 -4.19 -12.70 -20.78
CA ILE A 26 -3.47 -12.63 -22.05
C ILE A 26 -4.29 -11.97 -23.17
N ASP A 27 -5.62 -12.01 -23.09
CA ASP A 27 -6.48 -11.26 -24.01
C ASP A 27 -7.82 -10.92 -23.34
N ALA A 28 -8.52 -9.94 -23.89
CA ALA A 28 -9.90 -9.65 -23.54
C ALA A 28 -10.65 -9.08 -24.74
N ARG A 29 -11.93 -9.43 -24.89
CA ARG A 29 -12.79 -8.93 -25.97
C ARG A 29 -14.22 -8.73 -25.50
N LEU A 30 -14.91 -7.78 -26.11
CA LEU A 30 -16.35 -7.68 -25.98
C LEU A 30 -17.01 -8.76 -26.84
N ILE A 31 -17.95 -9.49 -26.24
CA ILE A 31 -18.85 -10.41 -26.95
C ILE A 31 -20.05 -9.61 -27.48
N ASP A 32 -20.54 -8.66 -26.67
CA ASP A 32 -21.57 -7.68 -27.01
C ASP A 32 -21.35 -6.38 -26.20
N GLU A 33 -22.35 -5.48 -26.14
CA GLU A 33 -22.25 -4.20 -25.45
C GLU A 33 -22.04 -4.34 -23.93
N TYR A 34 -22.57 -5.40 -23.31
CA TYR A 34 -22.58 -5.60 -21.86
C TYR A 34 -21.79 -6.84 -21.41
N THR A 35 -21.32 -7.67 -22.34
CA THR A 35 -20.58 -8.90 -22.06
C THR A 35 -19.12 -8.78 -22.50
N ILE A 36 -18.19 -9.02 -21.56
CA ILE A 36 -16.76 -9.13 -21.84
C ILE A 36 -16.28 -10.56 -21.57
N GLN A 37 -15.41 -11.06 -22.43
CA GLN A 37 -14.70 -12.32 -22.24
C GLN A 37 -13.22 -12.04 -21.99
N PHE A 38 -12.66 -12.70 -20.98
CA PHE A 38 -11.24 -12.71 -20.68
C PHE A 38 -10.63 -14.06 -21.08
N THR A 39 -9.42 -14.03 -21.61
CA THR A 39 -8.60 -15.21 -21.85
C THR A 39 -7.40 -15.14 -20.91
N THR A 40 -7.17 -16.20 -20.14
CA THR A 40 -6.05 -16.30 -19.21
C THR A 40 -5.09 -17.42 -19.62
N ASN A 41 -3.81 -17.28 -19.29
CA ASN A 41 -2.80 -18.32 -19.56
C ASN A 41 -2.85 -19.48 -18.56
N GLU A 42 -3.41 -19.24 -17.37
CA GLU A 42 -3.55 -20.23 -16.31
C GLU A 42 -4.82 -19.99 -15.48
N PRO A 43 -5.35 -21.02 -14.79
CA PRO A 43 -6.28 -20.83 -13.71
C PRO A 43 -5.59 -20.11 -12.55
N TYR A 44 -6.13 -18.96 -12.14
CA TYR A 44 -5.59 -18.18 -11.04
C TYR A 44 -6.72 -17.75 -10.11
N PHE A 45 -6.68 -18.18 -8.85
CA PHE A 45 -7.79 -17.98 -7.90
C PHE A 45 -8.12 -16.50 -7.66
N LEU A 46 -7.13 -15.59 -7.77
CA LEU A 46 -7.40 -14.16 -7.64
C LEU A 46 -8.13 -13.57 -8.85
N ASN A 47 -8.18 -14.24 -10.01
CA ASN A 47 -8.85 -13.70 -11.19
C ASN A 47 -10.31 -13.37 -10.92
N GLU A 48 -11.01 -14.15 -10.10
CA GLU A 48 -12.39 -13.87 -9.73
C GLU A 48 -12.51 -12.48 -9.07
N SER A 49 -11.72 -12.23 -8.02
CA SER A 49 -11.68 -10.93 -7.35
C SER A 49 -11.12 -9.81 -8.24
N VAL A 50 -10.07 -10.09 -9.02
CA VAL A 50 -9.36 -9.07 -9.80
C VAL A 50 -10.19 -8.60 -10.98
N LEU A 51 -10.86 -9.52 -11.67
CA LEU A 51 -11.66 -9.23 -12.86
C LEU A 51 -13.09 -8.82 -12.51
N GLY A 52 -13.62 -9.34 -11.40
CA GLY A 52 -14.98 -9.04 -10.93
C GLY A 52 -15.09 -7.73 -10.15
N GLU A 53 -14.15 -7.45 -9.24
CA GLU A 53 -14.28 -6.33 -8.28
C GLU A 53 -13.22 -5.24 -8.47
N ASN A 54 -11.98 -5.61 -8.81
CA ASN A 54 -10.85 -4.67 -8.79
C ASN A 54 -10.59 -3.95 -10.12
N VAL A 55 -11.41 -4.15 -11.15
CA VAL A 55 -11.26 -3.42 -12.41
C VAL A 55 -11.84 -2.02 -12.26
N VAL A 56 -10.96 -1.03 -12.07
CA VAL A 56 -11.35 0.38 -12.14
C VAL A 56 -11.86 0.70 -13.55
N LEU A 57 -13.15 0.99 -13.66
CA LEU A 57 -13.79 1.31 -14.93
C LEU A 57 -13.47 2.75 -15.37
N LEU A 58 -12.66 2.82 -16.42
CA LEU A 58 -12.29 4.08 -17.06
C LEU A 58 -13.25 4.40 -18.23
N PRO A 59 -13.85 5.60 -18.28
CA PRO A 59 -14.65 6.06 -19.42
C PRO A 59 -13.78 6.33 -20.65
N ARG A 60 -13.88 5.45 -21.66
CA ARG A 60 -13.13 5.58 -22.93
C ARG A 60 -13.35 6.93 -23.61
N HIS A 61 -14.58 7.44 -23.63
CA HIS A 61 -14.89 8.71 -24.30
C HIS A 61 -14.16 9.91 -23.68
N TYR A 62 -13.73 9.80 -22.43
CA TYR A 62 -13.00 10.84 -21.71
C TYR A 62 -11.48 10.63 -21.80
N TYR A 63 -11.02 9.40 -21.55
CA TYR A 63 -9.58 9.07 -21.50
C TYR A 63 -8.96 8.67 -22.85
N ASP A 64 -9.77 8.38 -23.86
CA ASP A 64 -9.36 8.07 -25.23
C ASP A 64 -10.36 8.66 -26.24
N PRO A 65 -10.50 10.00 -26.29
CA PRO A 65 -11.49 10.67 -27.16
C PRO A 65 -11.22 10.43 -28.65
N GLU A 66 -9.96 10.22 -29.03
CA GLU A 66 -9.52 9.92 -30.39
C GLU A 66 -9.68 8.44 -30.77
N ASN A 67 -10.17 7.58 -29.86
CA ASN A 67 -10.35 6.14 -30.09
C ASN A 67 -9.05 5.39 -30.47
N LEU A 68 -7.89 5.84 -29.99
CA LEU A 68 -6.58 5.30 -30.34
C LEU A 68 -6.44 3.81 -29.99
N LEU A 69 -7.08 3.36 -28.91
CA LEU A 69 -7.08 1.96 -28.49
C LEU A 69 -8.26 1.13 -29.01
N LYS A 70 -9.23 1.74 -29.72
CA LYS A 70 -10.46 1.06 -30.15
C LYS A 70 -10.18 -0.24 -30.90
N ASN A 71 -9.29 -0.18 -31.90
CA ASN A 71 -8.93 -1.30 -32.78
C ASN A 71 -7.55 -1.91 -32.44
N VAL A 72 -7.17 -1.93 -31.16
CA VAL A 72 -5.96 -2.61 -30.67
C VAL A 72 -6.41 -3.79 -29.81
N ALA A 73 -5.97 -5.01 -30.09
CA ALA A 73 -6.31 -6.15 -29.24
C ALA A 73 -5.48 -6.13 -27.95
N VAL A 74 -5.97 -6.73 -26.87
CA VAL A 74 -5.22 -6.77 -25.60
C VAL A 74 -3.94 -7.58 -25.74
N ARG A 75 -4.00 -8.71 -26.47
CA ARG A 75 -2.83 -9.53 -26.81
C ARG A 75 -1.70 -8.77 -27.53
N ASP A 76 -2.02 -7.69 -28.24
CA ASP A 76 -1.03 -6.89 -28.99
C ASP A 76 -0.31 -5.88 -28.07
N LEU A 77 -0.79 -5.71 -26.83
CA LEU A 77 -0.21 -4.81 -25.84
C LEU A 77 0.80 -5.52 -24.93
N THR A 78 0.87 -6.84 -24.92
CA THR A 78 1.72 -7.63 -23.99
C THR A 78 3.12 -7.95 -24.54
N GLY A 79 3.59 -7.22 -25.55
CA GLY A 79 4.87 -7.45 -26.23
C GLY A 79 5.92 -6.36 -25.97
N ASP A 80 6.97 -6.38 -26.80
CA ASP A 80 8.05 -5.37 -26.80
C ASP A 80 7.48 -3.94 -26.96
N PRO A 81 7.60 -3.06 -25.93
CA PRO A 81 7.08 -1.69 -25.99
C PRO A 81 7.61 -0.87 -27.18
N ALA A 82 8.82 -1.19 -27.68
CA ALA A 82 9.41 -0.51 -28.83
C ALA A 82 8.61 -0.77 -30.13
N LYS A 83 7.95 -1.93 -30.23
CA LYS A 83 7.20 -2.36 -31.42
C LYS A 83 5.73 -1.92 -31.42
N LEU A 84 5.25 -1.30 -30.34
CA LEU A 84 3.86 -0.85 -30.27
C LEU A 84 3.54 0.23 -31.33
N PRO A 85 2.35 0.26 -31.93
CA PRO A 85 2.00 1.28 -32.92
C PRO A 85 2.07 2.72 -32.37
N GLU A 86 2.33 3.70 -33.23
CA GLU A 86 2.41 5.13 -32.86
C GLU A 86 1.14 5.61 -32.13
N LYS A 87 -0.05 5.18 -32.57
CA LYS A 87 -1.33 5.49 -31.89
C LYS A 87 -1.36 5.04 -30.43
N VAL A 88 -0.71 3.91 -30.08
CA VAL A 88 -0.64 3.40 -28.70
C VAL A 88 0.31 4.26 -27.87
N ARG A 89 1.45 4.67 -28.44
CA ARG A 89 2.38 5.61 -27.81
C ARG A 89 1.69 6.95 -27.52
N LYS A 90 1.02 7.52 -28.53
CA LYS A 90 0.24 8.75 -28.40
C LYS A 90 -0.82 8.64 -27.30
N PHE A 91 -1.55 7.52 -27.24
CA PHE A 91 -2.50 7.27 -26.16
C PHE A 91 -1.83 7.30 -24.79
N ALA A 92 -0.76 6.52 -24.61
CA ALA A 92 -0.08 6.39 -23.33
C ALA A 92 0.47 7.74 -22.83
N ASP A 93 1.10 8.51 -23.72
CA ASP A 93 1.62 9.84 -23.39
C ASP A 93 0.50 10.80 -22.95
N ASN A 94 -0.62 10.80 -23.66
CA ASN A 94 -1.78 11.62 -23.31
C ASN A 94 -2.40 11.19 -21.98
N PHE A 95 -2.57 9.88 -21.78
CA PHE A 95 -3.15 9.33 -20.57
C PHE A 95 -2.30 9.64 -19.34
N ASN A 96 -1.00 9.35 -19.40
CA ASN A 96 -0.05 9.56 -18.29
C ASN A 96 0.02 11.03 -17.83
N LYS A 97 -0.14 11.98 -18.75
CA LYS A 97 -0.12 13.43 -18.43
C LYS A 97 -1.42 13.92 -17.77
N ASN A 98 -2.56 13.32 -18.10
CA ASN A 98 -3.87 13.90 -17.79
C ASN A 98 -4.69 13.11 -16.76
N TYR A 99 -4.32 11.86 -16.47
CA TYR A 99 -5.12 10.95 -15.64
C TYR A 99 -5.42 11.47 -14.22
N SER A 100 -4.44 12.11 -13.57
CA SER A 100 -4.42 12.25 -12.10
C SER A 100 -5.16 13.45 -11.52
N ARG A 101 -5.48 14.50 -12.30
CA ARG A 101 -5.94 15.79 -11.74
C ARG A 101 -7.42 16.10 -11.92
N LYS A 102 -8.07 15.42 -12.85
CA LYS A 102 -9.51 15.55 -13.14
C LYS A 102 -10.09 14.17 -13.44
N PRO A 103 -10.22 13.30 -12.42
CA PRO A 103 -10.73 11.96 -12.64
C PRO A 103 -12.21 12.00 -13.05
N LEU A 104 -12.58 11.15 -13.99
CA LEU A 104 -13.98 10.87 -14.31
C LEU A 104 -14.25 9.38 -14.07
N GLY A 105 -15.28 9.10 -13.28
CA GLY A 105 -15.69 7.74 -12.93
C GLY A 105 -17.20 7.60 -12.88
N SER A 106 -17.66 6.41 -12.52
CA SER A 106 -19.07 6.04 -12.41
C SER A 106 -19.48 5.77 -10.96
N GLY A 107 -18.76 6.34 -10.00
CA GLY A 107 -19.03 6.19 -8.58
C GLY A 107 -20.16 7.12 -8.10
N PRO A 108 -20.56 7.00 -6.82
CA PRO A 108 -21.65 7.79 -6.26
C PRO A 108 -21.31 9.27 -6.00
N TYR A 109 -20.05 9.67 -6.15
CA TYR A 109 -19.59 11.05 -6.04
C TYR A 109 -18.81 11.47 -7.27
N LYS A 110 -19.02 12.72 -7.70
CA LYS A 110 -18.28 13.39 -8.77
C LYS A 110 -17.16 14.21 -8.19
N PHE A 111 -16.03 14.23 -8.90
CA PHE A 111 -14.94 15.13 -8.60
C PHE A 111 -15.33 16.58 -8.93
N GLU A 112 -15.24 17.46 -7.94
CA GLU A 112 -15.49 18.89 -8.10
C GLU A 112 -14.17 19.65 -8.26
N ALA A 113 -13.26 19.52 -7.28
CA ALA A 113 -12.00 20.25 -7.28
C ALA A 113 -10.89 19.56 -6.48
N TRP A 114 -9.64 19.88 -6.81
CA TRP A 114 -8.48 19.54 -6.01
C TRP A 114 -7.57 20.74 -5.82
N LYS A 115 -7.52 21.26 -4.60
CA LYS A 115 -6.54 22.26 -4.18
C LYS A 115 -5.31 21.52 -3.63
N THR A 116 -4.22 21.55 -4.40
CA THR A 116 -2.98 20.81 -4.09
C THR A 116 -2.52 21.04 -2.65
N GLY A 117 -2.26 19.95 -1.93
CA GLY A 117 -1.77 19.98 -0.55
C GLY A 117 -2.80 20.45 0.49
N ARG A 118 -4.04 20.76 0.09
CA ARG A 118 -5.08 21.27 0.99
C ARG A 118 -6.30 20.37 1.06
N GLU A 119 -7.00 20.18 -0.06
CA GLU A 119 -8.28 19.44 -0.04
C GLU A 119 -8.65 18.85 -1.41
N VAL A 120 -9.33 17.71 -1.39
CA VAL A 120 -10.06 17.12 -2.53
C VAL A 120 -11.54 17.18 -2.22
N ASP A 121 -12.31 17.68 -3.18
CA ASP A 121 -13.72 17.99 -3.04
C ASP A 121 -14.56 17.13 -3.98
N LEU A 122 -15.46 16.34 -3.42
CA LEU A 122 -16.36 15.47 -4.15
C LEU A 122 -17.81 15.80 -3.80
N ILE A 123 -18.67 15.89 -4.81
CA ILE A 123 -20.11 16.13 -4.64
C ILE A 123 -20.90 14.88 -4.99
N ARG A 124 -21.95 14.57 -4.23
CA ARG A 124 -22.80 13.40 -4.52
C ARG A 124 -23.41 13.51 -5.91
N ASP A 125 -23.46 12.40 -6.63
CA ASP A 125 -24.10 12.35 -7.94
C ASP A 125 -25.57 11.93 -7.83
N PRO A 126 -26.54 12.86 -8.04
CA PRO A 126 -27.95 12.48 -8.01
C PRO A 126 -28.34 11.49 -9.12
N ASN A 127 -27.52 11.36 -10.17
CA ASN A 127 -27.73 10.45 -11.29
C ASN A 127 -26.92 9.14 -11.16
N TYR A 128 -26.40 8.83 -9.97
CA TYR A 128 -25.67 7.58 -9.75
C TYR A 128 -26.56 6.37 -10.09
N TRP A 129 -26.06 5.50 -10.96
CA TRP A 129 -26.78 4.33 -11.48
C TRP A 129 -27.17 3.30 -10.41
N GLY A 130 -26.54 3.36 -9.24
CA GLY A 130 -26.84 2.51 -8.08
C GLY A 130 -27.96 3.05 -7.18
N ASN A 131 -28.47 4.26 -7.42
CA ASN A 131 -29.51 4.86 -6.59
C ASN A 131 -30.78 4.00 -6.55
N GLY A 132 -31.22 3.63 -5.35
CA GLY A 132 -32.42 2.83 -5.11
C GLY A 132 -32.30 1.34 -5.43
N LYS A 133 -31.11 0.85 -5.79
CA LYS A 133 -30.88 -0.59 -6.02
C LYS A 133 -30.59 -1.29 -4.69
N ALA A 134 -31.35 -2.34 -4.39
CA ALA A 134 -31.27 -3.06 -3.12
C ALA A 134 -29.90 -3.71 -2.88
N ASP A 135 -29.23 -4.15 -3.94
CA ASP A 135 -27.95 -4.88 -3.85
C ASP A 135 -26.72 -3.95 -3.90
N ILE A 136 -26.91 -2.64 -3.72
CA ILE A 136 -25.84 -1.65 -3.79
C ILE A 136 -25.93 -0.72 -2.58
N ASP A 137 -24.80 -0.47 -1.94
CA ASP A 137 -24.70 0.48 -0.84
C ASP A 137 -25.10 1.88 -1.29
N GLN A 138 -26.06 2.46 -0.57
CA GLN A 138 -26.57 3.80 -0.84
C GLN A 138 -25.75 4.85 -0.10
N VAL A 139 -25.59 6.03 -0.71
CA VAL A 139 -24.86 7.14 -0.11
C VAL A 139 -25.77 8.32 0.22
N TYR A 140 -25.57 8.88 1.41
CA TYR A 140 -26.47 9.91 1.95
C TYR A 140 -25.81 11.28 2.12
N VAL A 141 -24.48 11.33 2.19
CA VAL A 141 -23.74 12.57 2.40
C VAL A 141 -23.70 13.37 1.10
N ASP A 142 -24.01 14.66 1.16
CA ASP A 142 -24.06 15.53 -0.03
C ASP A 142 -22.68 15.84 -0.62
N ARG A 143 -21.66 15.93 0.22
CA ARG A 143 -20.32 16.36 -0.17
C ARG A 143 -19.26 15.74 0.72
N LEU A 144 -18.20 15.21 0.11
CA LEU A 144 -17.02 14.70 0.81
C LEU A 144 -15.87 15.67 0.58
N LEU A 145 -15.37 16.27 1.67
CA LEU A 145 -14.21 17.16 1.64
C LEU A 145 -13.02 16.49 2.32
N TYR A 146 -12.14 15.88 1.53
CA TYR A 146 -10.93 15.24 2.03
C TYR A 146 -9.86 16.30 2.31
N ARG A 147 -9.65 16.65 3.58
CA ARG A 147 -8.62 17.60 4.00
C ARG A 147 -7.27 16.91 4.18
N ILE A 148 -6.22 17.50 3.61
CA ILE A 148 -4.85 16.99 3.68
C ILE A 148 -4.14 17.63 4.88
N ILE A 149 -4.00 16.88 5.97
CA ILE A 149 -3.32 17.33 7.19
C ILE A 149 -2.20 16.33 7.52
N ASN A 150 -0.95 16.70 7.22
CA ASN A 150 0.19 15.78 7.35
C ASN A 150 0.68 15.59 8.80
N ASN A 151 0.25 16.45 9.72
CA ASN A 151 0.57 16.32 11.15
C ASN A 151 -0.67 15.79 11.89
N LEU A 152 -0.58 14.56 12.40
CA LEU A 152 -1.71 13.89 13.05
C LEU A 152 -2.12 14.51 14.39
N ASP A 153 -1.25 15.24 15.08
CA ASP A 153 -1.62 15.96 16.30
C ASP A 153 -2.45 17.21 15.96
N ALA A 154 -2.07 17.93 14.90
CA ALA A 154 -2.89 19.01 14.35
C ALA A 154 -4.24 18.49 13.82
N ALA A 155 -4.25 17.29 13.22
CA ALA A 155 -5.49 16.64 12.79
C ALA A 155 -6.41 16.34 13.98
N LEU A 156 -5.89 15.78 15.08
CA LEU A 156 -6.68 15.52 16.29
C LEU A 156 -7.24 16.80 16.92
N VAL A 157 -6.48 17.89 16.93
CA VAL A 157 -6.98 19.20 17.38
C VAL A 157 -8.13 19.68 16.49
N THR A 158 -7.99 19.51 15.17
CA THR A 158 -9.02 19.89 14.18
C THR A 158 -10.28 19.04 14.32
N LEU A 159 -10.16 17.74 14.60
CA LEU A 159 -11.29 16.87 14.91
C LEU A 159 -12.04 17.37 16.15
N LYS A 160 -11.32 17.60 17.26
CA LYS A 160 -11.89 18.06 18.53
C LYS A 160 -12.57 19.43 18.47
N SER A 161 -12.22 20.26 17.49
CA SER A 161 -12.87 21.55 17.25
C SER A 161 -14.05 21.47 16.27
N GLY A 162 -14.40 20.28 15.78
CA GLY A 162 -15.48 20.05 14.81
C GLY A 162 -15.10 20.35 13.36
N GLY A 163 -13.80 20.47 13.05
CA GLY A 163 -13.30 20.74 11.70
C GLY A 163 -13.04 19.48 10.86
N LEU A 164 -13.24 18.29 11.42
CA LEU A 164 -13.23 16.98 10.76
C LEU A 164 -14.37 16.14 11.33
N ASP A 165 -14.94 15.25 10.52
CA ASP A 165 -15.95 14.28 10.96
C ASP A 165 -15.33 12.94 11.36
N THR A 166 -14.23 12.55 10.70
CA THR A 166 -13.53 11.29 10.96
C THR A 166 -12.02 11.45 10.80
N MET A 167 -11.25 10.58 11.46
CA MET A 167 -9.82 10.38 11.23
C MET A 167 -9.37 9.05 11.83
N ASP A 168 -8.26 8.51 11.33
CA ASP A 168 -7.52 7.46 12.03
C ASP A 168 -6.74 8.06 13.21
N LEU A 169 -6.69 7.32 14.32
CA LEU A 169 -5.94 7.72 15.52
C LEU A 169 -4.61 6.96 15.59
N THR A 170 -3.54 7.66 15.98
CA THR A 170 -2.33 6.96 16.41
C THR A 170 -2.56 6.22 17.74
N PRO A 171 -1.74 5.21 18.10
CA PRO A 171 -1.92 4.50 19.36
C PRO A 171 -1.96 5.39 20.61
N VAL A 172 -1.10 6.42 20.67
CA VAL A 172 -1.10 7.36 21.82
C VAL A 172 -2.35 8.24 21.83
N GLN A 173 -2.87 8.61 20.65
CA GLN A 173 -4.09 9.40 20.54
C GLN A 173 -5.32 8.58 20.92
N ALA A 174 -5.38 7.30 20.50
CA ALA A 174 -6.44 6.38 20.87
C ALA A 174 -6.48 6.12 22.39
N THR A 175 -5.32 5.90 23.00
CA THR A 175 -5.21 5.50 24.41
C THR A 175 -5.13 6.65 25.40
N ARG A 176 -4.69 7.85 24.98
CA ARG A 176 -4.51 9.01 25.87
C ARG A 176 -5.14 10.29 25.31
N GLY A 177 -5.03 10.51 24.00
CA GLY A 177 -5.47 11.74 23.36
C GLY A 177 -6.98 11.91 23.19
N SER A 178 -7.78 10.86 23.40
CA SER A 178 -9.21 10.82 23.01
C SER A 178 -10.12 10.24 24.11
N ASN A 179 -9.81 10.51 25.38
CA ASN A 179 -10.51 9.92 26.53
C ASN A 179 -11.33 10.93 27.36
N SER A 180 -11.39 12.20 26.97
CA SER A 180 -12.22 13.17 27.68
C SER A 180 -13.70 12.85 27.51
N GLU A 181 -14.52 13.19 28.49
CA GLU A 181 -15.97 12.97 28.42
C GLU A 181 -16.59 13.69 27.22
N ARG A 182 -16.11 14.89 26.90
CA ARG A 182 -16.51 15.59 25.68
C ARG A 182 -16.22 14.77 24.41
N PHE A 183 -15.03 14.17 24.31
CA PHE A 183 -14.67 13.38 23.13
C PHE A 183 -15.58 12.14 23.00
N LYS A 184 -15.84 11.44 24.11
CA LYS A 184 -16.72 10.26 24.11
C LYS A 184 -18.18 10.59 23.79
N HIS A 185 -18.62 11.80 24.13
CA HIS A 185 -19.95 12.28 23.80
C HIS A 185 -20.06 12.66 22.30
N GLU A 186 -19.04 13.30 21.74
CA GLU A 186 -19.07 13.82 20.36
C GLU A 186 -18.66 12.77 19.30
N PHE A 187 -17.85 11.77 19.67
CA PHE A 187 -17.24 10.82 18.73
C PHE A 187 -17.35 9.38 19.20
N GLN A 188 -17.46 8.47 18.23
CA GLN A 188 -17.33 7.03 18.45
C GLN A 188 -15.94 6.56 18.02
N LYS A 189 -15.30 5.74 18.87
CA LYS A 189 -14.02 5.09 18.56
C LYS A 189 -14.27 3.64 18.20
N PHE A 190 -13.66 3.19 17.10
CA PHE A 190 -13.69 1.81 16.66
C PHE A 190 -12.28 1.24 16.73
N GLU A 191 -12.15 0.05 17.30
CA GLU A 191 -10.90 -0.69 17.40
C GLU A 191 -11.11 -2.07 16.79
N TYR A 192 -10.31 -2.39 15.77
CA TYR A 192 -10.37 -3.67 15.07
C TYR A 192 -9.04 -3.97 14.41
N PHE A 193 -8.77 -5.26 14.21
CA PHE A 193 -7.62 -5.68 13.43
C PHE A 193 -7.91 -5.50 11.94
N ALA A 194 -7.10 -4.68 11.26
CA ALA A 194 -7.14 -4.53 9.81
C ALA A 194 -6.28 -5.61 9.13
N PRO A 195 -6.62 -6.07 7.91
CA PRO A 195 -5.82 -6.99 7.11
C PRO A 195 -4.54 -6.32 6.57
N SER A 196 -3.69 -5.89 7.50
CA SER A 196 -2.46 -5.15 7.27
C SER A 196 -1.42 -5.55 8.31
N TYR A 197 -0.15 -5.34 7.98
CA TYR A 197 0.97 -5.58 8.89
C TYR A 197 2.04 -4.51 8.68
N SER A 198 2.80 -4.23 9.73
CA SER A 198 4.01 -3.41 9.64
C SER A 198 5.24 -4.32 9.53
N TYR A 199 6.24 -3.90 8.78
CA TYR A 199 7.46 -4.68 8.59
C TYR A 199 8.68 -3.79 8.35
N ILE A 200 9.86 -4.34 8.57
CA ILE A 200 11.12 -3.77 8.10
C ILE A 200 11.52 -4.53 6.83
N GLY A 201 11.57 -3.82 5.71
CA GLY A 201 12.02 -4.37 4.43
C GLY A 201 13.54 -4.35 4.33
N TRP A 202 14.19 -5.48 4.58
CA TRP A 202 15.64 -5.62 4.37
C TRP A 202 15.95 -5.73 2.87
N ASN A 203 16.73 -4.80 2.33
CA ASN A 203 17.10 -4.82 0.92
C ASN A 203 18.11 -5.95 0.63
N ASN A 204 17.63 -7.05 0.05
CA ASN A 204 18.47 -8.21 -0.29
C ASN A 204 19.55 -7.93 -1.35
N LEU A 205 19.45 -6.81 -2.09
CA LEU A 205 20.53 -6.34 -2.99
C LEU A 205 21.68 -5.68 -2.22
N SER A 206 21.47 -5.28 -0.97
CA SER A 206 22.54 -4.81 -0.11
C SER A 206 23.48 -5.97 0.23
N PRO A 207 24.81 -5.80 0.09
CA PRO A 207 25.75 -6.85 0.48
C PRO A 207 25.65 -7.27 1.95
N ILE A 208 25.21 -6.36 2.83
CA ILE A 208 24.99 -6.62 4.26
C ILE A 208 23.84 -7.61 4.46
N PHE A 209 22.69 -7.37 3.82
CA PHE A 209 21.45 -8.11 4.05
C PHE A 209 21.22 -9.28 3.09
N ARG A 210 22.15 -9.54 2.15
CA ARG A 210 22.07 -10.67 1.23
C ARG A 210 22.03 -12.02 1.97
N ASP A 211 22.81 -12.15 3.04
CA ASP A 211 22.81 -13.35 3.89
C ASP A 211 21.58 -13.38 4.81
N LYS A 212 20.80 -14.47 4.73
CA LYS A 212 19.59 -14.65 5.54
C LYS A 212 19.88 -14.60 7.04
N ARG A 213 21.06 -15.04 7.48
CA ARG A 213 21.44 -15.08 8.90
C ARG A 213 21.54 -13.68 9.49
N VAL A 214 21.99 -12.70 8.69
CA VAL A 214 22.01 -11.30 9.11
C VAL A 214 20.58 -10.78 9.32
N ARG A 215 19.66 -11.07 8.38
CA ARG A 215 18.24 -10.66 8.52
C ARG A 215 17.56 -11.33 9.71
N GLN A 216 17.86 -12.60 9.97
CA GLN A 216 17.38 -13.33 11.14
C GLN A 216 17.95 -12.71 12.43
N ALA A 217 19.25 -12.40 12.46
CA ALA A 217 19.88 -11.73 13.60
C ALA A 217 19.23 -10.38 13.91
N MET A 218 19.00 -9.54 12.90
CA MET A 218 18.29 -8.25 13.10
C MET A 218 16.89 -8.45 13.70
N THR A 219 16.18 -9.51 13.31
CA THR A 219 14.86 -9.83 13.88
C THR A 219 14.96 -10.28 15.33
N TYR A 220 15.96 -11.11 15.67
CA TYR A 220 16.23 -11.54 17.05
C TYR A 220 16.70 -10.39 17.96
N LEU A 221 17.32 -9.34 17.42
CA LEU A 221 17.69 -8.12 18.15
C LEU A 221 16.51 -7.15 18.35
N THR A 222 15.35 -7.42 17.75
CA THR A 222 14.18 -6.54 17.88
C THR A 222 13.20 -7.10 18.91
N ASP A 223 13.02 -6.45 20.06
CA ASP A 223 11.97 -6.86 21.01
C ASP A 223 10.59 -6.38 20.56
N ARG A 224 10.02 -7.11 19.59
CA ARG A 224 8.70 -6.82 19.01
C ARG A 224 7.58 -6.84 20.05
N LYS A 225 7.65 -7.72 21.06
CA LYS A 225 6.62 -7.80 22.12
C LYS A 225 6.69 -6.55 23.00
N GLN A 226 7.89 -6.13 23.40
CA GLN A 226 8.07 -4.89 24.15
C GLN A 226 7.69 -3.65 23.32
N MET A 227 7.98 -3.62 22.03
CA MET A 227 7.55 -2.53 21.13
C MET A 227 6.03 -2.41 21.04
N VAL A 228 5.31 -3.53 20.85
CA VAL A 228 3.83 -3.53 20.86
C VAL A 228 3.29 -2.97 22.17
N LYS A 229 3.87 -3.40 23.30
CA LYS A 229 3.43 -2.94 24.62
C LYS A 229 3.72 -1.45 24.86
N SER A 230 4.92 -0.99 24.54
CA SER A 230 5.42 0.34 24.93
C SER A 230 5.11 1.44 23.90
N LEU A 231 5.22 1.12 22.60
CA LEU A 231 5.02 2.09 21.50
C LEU A 231 3.59 2.05 20.97
N LEU A 232 2.99 0.86 20.89
CA LEU A 232 1.63 0.69 20.38
C LEU A 232 0.58 0.58 21.50
N PHE A 233 0.99 0.65 22.78
CA PHE A 233 0.09 0.56 23.93
C PHE A 233 -0.79 -0.71 23.93
N GLY A 234 -0.28 -1.81 23.37
CA GLY A 234 -1.02 -3.07 23.21
C GLY A 234 -1.97 -3.12 22.01
N LEU A 235 -2.05 -2.05 21.21
CA LEU A 235 -2.88 -1.98 19.99
C LEU A 235 -2.16 -2.62 18.79
N GLY A 236 -1.84 -3.91 18.91
CA GLY A 236 -1.21 -4.68 17.84
C GLY A 236 -0.91 -6.10 18.27
N GLU A 237 -0.74 -6.98 17.27
CA GLU A 237 -0.35 -8.38 17.46
C GLU A 237 0.98 -8.63 16.76
N VAL A 238 1.87 -9.39 17.40
CA VAL A 238 3.14 -9.78 16.76
C VAL A 238 2.85 -10.87 15.72
N VAL A 239 3.14 -10.58 14.46
CA VAL A 239 2.97 -11.52 13.35
C VAL A 239 4.31 -11.95 12.76
N ASN A 240 4.36 -13.17 12.23
CA ASN A 240 5.56 -13.78 11.63
C ASN A 240 5.38 -14.09 10.14
N GLY A 241 4.28 -13.64 9.55
CA GLY A 241 3.96 -13.84 8.14
C GLY A 241 3.09 -12.71 7.57
N PRO A 242 2.98 -12.63 6.24
CA PRO A 242 2.27 -11.55 5.56
C PRO A 242 0.75 -11.81 5.44
N ILE A 243 0.29 -12.99 5.85
CA ILE A 243 -1.14 -13.34 5.84
C ILE A 243 -1.81 -12.67 7.05
N PHE A 244 -3.04 -12.19 6.88
CA PHE A 244 -3.77 -11.58 7.97
C PHE A 244 -4.00 -12.60 9.10
N PHE A 245 -3.64 -12.25 10.33
CA PHE A 245 -3.56 -13.18 11.46
C PHE A 245 -4.83 -13.99 11.74
N PHE A 246 -6.01 -13.41 11.48
CA PHE A 246 -7.31 -14.06 11.74
C PHE A 246 -7.82 -14.90 10.57
N ARG A 247 -7.06 -14.96 9.47
CA ARG A 247 -7.41 -15.79 8.32
C ARG A 247 -7.08 -17.26 8.59
N PRO A 248 -7.89 -18.22 8.11
CA PRO A 248 -7.57 -19.64 8.20
C PRO A 248 -6.22 -20.00 7.54
N GLU A 249 -5.80 -19.22 6.55
CA GLU A 249 -4.55 -19.43 5.82
C GLU A 249 -3.29 -18.97 6.59
N TYR A 250 -3.42 -18.33 7.76
CA TYR A 250 -2.28 -17.91 8.57
C TYR A 250 -1.64 -19.11 9.29
N ASP A 251 -0.38 -19.40 8.98
CA ASP A 251 0.39 -20.43 9.68
C ASP A 251 0.87 -19.93 11.05
N LYS A 252 0.29 -20.52 12.10
CA LYS A 252 0.63 -20.22 13.51
C LYS A 252 1.87 -20.95 14.00
N ASN A 253 2.43 -21.87 13.22
CA ASN A 253 3.60 -22.67 13.59
C ASN A 253 4.92 -22.10 13.05
N LEU A 254 4.89 -20.90 12.47
CA LEU A 254 6.09 -20.21 12.02
C LEU A 254 7.02 -19.91 13.21
N ASN A 255 8.33 -19.95 12.97
CA ASN A 255 9.32 -19.57 13.98
C ASN A 255 9.00 -18.16 14.51
N GLU A 256 8.88 -18.05 15.84
CA GLU A 256 8.55 -16.80 16.49
C GLU A 256 9.62 -15.73 16.34
N TYR A 257 10.90 -16.10 16.13
CA TYR A 257 12.03 -15.17 16.20
C TYR A 257 11.94 -14.26 17.45
N ALA A 258 11.64 -14.86 18.61
CA ALA A 258 11.51 -14.15 19.88
C ALA A 258 12.84 -13.46 20.25
N TYR A 259 12.78 -12.29 20.88
CA TYR A 259 13.96 -11.49 21.24
C TYR A 259 15.04 -12.33 21.91
N ASN A 260 16.21 -12.40 21.28
CA ASN A 260 17.34 -13.21 21.73
C ASN A 260 18.66 -12.65 21.16
N PRO A 261 19.27 -11.66 21.83
CA PRO A 261 20.53 -11.06 21.40
C PRO A 261 21.68 -12.07 21.25
N ASP A 262 21.78 -13.06 22.14
CA ASP A 262 22.84 -14.08 22.06
C ASP A 262 22.75 -14.90 20.77
N LYS A 263 21.52 -15.30 20.39
CA LYS A 263 21.28 -16.01 19.13
C LYS A 263 21.59 -15.13 17.93
N ALA A 264 21.23 -13.84 18.00
CA ALA A 264 21.57 -12.89 16.94
C ALA A 264 23.08 -12.74 16.76
N MET A 265 23.83 -12.59 17.85
CA MET A 265 25.28 -12.47 17.81
C MET A 265 25.95 -13.75 17.30
N SER A 266 25.42 -14.94 17.64
CA SER A 266 25.87 -16.20 17.03
C SER A 266 25.69 -16.19 15.52
N LEU A 267 24.50 -15.81 15.04
CA LEU A 267 24.19 -15.75 13.60
C LEU A 267 25.06 -14.73 12.85
N LEU A 268 25.37 -13.59 13.48
CA LEU A 268 26.27 -12.58 12.91
C LEU A 268 27.69 -13.12 12.80
N ARG A 269 28.23 -13.76 13.84
CA ARG A 269 29.55 -14.41 13.81
C ARG A 269 29.62 -15.53 12.79
N GLU A 270 28.60 -16.39 12.71
CA GLU A 270 28.49 -17.44 11.69
C GLU A 270 28.43 -16.87 10.26
N ALA A 271 27.90 -15.65 10.11
CA ALA A 271 27.89 -14.91 8.86
C ALA A 271 29.21 -14.13 8.62
N GLY A 272 30.20 -14.24 9.50
CA GLY A 272 31.53 -13.63 9.37
C GLY A 272 31.60 -12.17 9.83
N TRP A 273 30.65 -11.71 10.65
CA TRP A 273 30.67 -10.40 11.27
C TRP A 273 31.34 -10.47 12.65
N GLN A 274 32.34 -9.62 12.86
CA GLN A 274 33.06 -9.51 14.13
C GLN A 274 33.64 -8.11 14.25
N ASP A 275 33.67 -7.53 15.45
CA ASP A 275 34.42 -6.31 15.71
C ASP A 275 35.93 -6.60 15.56
N THR A 276 36.57 -6.00 14.56
CA THR A 276 37.98 -6.27 14.22
C THR A 276 38.92 -5.12 14.57
N ASP A 277 38.41 -3.98 15.05
CA ASP A 277 39.21 -2.83 15.45
C ASP A 277 38.89 -2.26 16.85
N GLY A 278 37.92 -2.86 17.55
CA GLY A 278 37.56 -2.53 18.92
C GLY A 278 36.70 -1.28 19.06
N ASP A 279 36.06 -0.81 17.98
CA ASP A 279 35.19 0.37 18.00
C ASP A 279 33.74 0.07 18.43
N GLY A 280 33.43 -1.21 18.70
CA GLY A 280 32.11 -1.68 19.09
C GLY A 280 31.15 -1.95 17.92
N VAL A 281 31.58 -1.73 16.68
CA VAL A 281 30.80 -2.03 15.46
C VAL A 281 31.34 -3.30 14.81
N LEU A 282 30.44 -4.19 14.38
CA LEU A 282 30.87 -5.41 13.70
C LEU A 282 31.37 -5.12 12.29
N ASP A 283 32.43 -5.79 11.88
CA ASP A 283 33.04 -5.70 10.56
C ASP A 283 32.97 -7.01 9.79
N LYS A 284 32.99 -6.89 8.46
CA LYS A 284 33.19 -8.01 7.54
C LYS A 284 33.90 -7.57 6.28
N VAL A 285 34.79 -8.40 5.73
CA VAL A 285 35.34 -8.19 4.39
C VAL A 285 34.30 -8.62 3.35
N ILE A 286 33.85 -7.65 2.54
CA ILE A 286 32.89 -7.84 1.45
C ILE A 286 33.55 -7.29 0.18
N ASP A 287 33.66 -8.11 -0.86
CA ASP A 287 34.26 -7.73 -2.15
C ASP A 287 35.66 -7.10 -2.00
N GLY A 288 36.47 -7.65 -1.08
CA GLY A 288 37.83 -7.20 -0.78
C GLY A 288 37.93 -5.93 0.09
N ARG A 289 36.80 -5.40 0.59
CA ARG A 289 36.76 -4.20 1.43
C ARG A 289 36.22 -4.50 2.83
N LYS A 290 36.93 -4.03 3.85
CA LYS A 290 36.41 -4.00 5.23
C LYS A 290 35.15 -3.13 5.26
N THR A 291 34.02 -3.72 5.61
CA THR A 291 32.71 -3.09 5.62
C THR A 291 32.15 -3.15 7.05
N PRO A 292 31.86 -2.01 7.70
CA PRO A 292 31.21 -2.00 9.00
C PRO A 292 29.72 -2.35 8.86
N LEU A 293 29.12 -2.93 9.89
CA LEU A 293 27.69 -3.26 9.96
C LEU A 293 26.89 -1.99 10.21
N ARG A 294 26.89 -1.09 9.24
CA ARG A 294 26.22 0.20 9.30
C ARG A 294 25.28 0.34 8.11
N PHE A 295 24.06 0.79 8.38
CA PHE A 295 23.02 0.94 7.37
C PHE A 295 22.01 2.01 7.78
N GLU A 296 21.14 2.38 6.85
CA GLU A 296 20.14 3.43 7.03
C GLU A 296 18.74 2.83 7.06
N PHE A 297 17.92 3.27 8.02
CA PHE A 297 16.48 3.06 7.97
C PHE A 297 15.79 4.20 7.21
N LYS A 298 14.86 3.84 6.32
CA LYS A 298 14.00 4.80 5.63
C LYS A 298 12.56 4.61 6.10
N ILE A 299 11.93 5.70 6.52
CA ILE A 299 10.54 5.72 6.98
C ILE A 299 9.77 6.83 6.27
N PRO A 300 8.44 6.72 6.11
CA PRO A 300 7.61 7.83 5.68
C PRO A 300 7.76 9.02 6.64
N SER A 301 7.96 10.23 6.12
CA SER A 301 8.25 11.43 6.91
C SER A 301 7.18 11.80 7.94
N GLY A 302 5.91 11.45 7.68
CA GLY A 302 4.79 11.66 8.59
C GLY A 302 4.56 10.56 9.63
N SER A 303 5.34 9.47 9.61
CA SER A 303 5.12 8.32 10.51
C SER A 303 5.77 8.53 11.88
N SER A 304 5.00 9.03 12.85
CA SER A 304 5.45 9.16 14.25
C SER A 304 5.77 7.80 14.88
N THR A 305 4.95 6.78 14.61
CA THR A 305 5.20 5.39 15.03
C THR A 305 6.48 4.85 14.42
N GLY A 306 6.68 5.03 13.10
CA GLY A 306 7.91 4.59 12.43
C GLY A 306 9.16 5.25 13.01
N LYS A 307 9.08 6.56 13.31
CA LYS A 307 10.18 7.29 13.96
C LYS A 307 10.51 6.71 15.34
N SER A 308 9.48 6.40 16.14
CA SER A 308 9.66 5.85 17.48
C SER A 308 10.28 4.45 17.45
N VAL A 309 9.83 3.59 16.51
CA VAL A 309 10.40 2.24 16.31
C VAL A 309 11.87 2.32 15.92
N ILE A 310 12.23 3.18 14.96
CA ILE A 310 13.63 3.30 14.52
C ILE A 310 14.54 3.88 15.60
N LEU A 311 14.06 4.81 16.43
CA LEU A 311 14.85 5.33 17.55
C LEU A 311 15.16 4.24 18.57
N VAL A 312 14.17 3.41 18.92
CA VAL A 312 14.40 2.25 19.80
C VAL A 312 15.41 1.29 19.18
N LEU A 313 15.26 0.96 17.90
CA LEU A 313 16.21 0.08 17.20
C LEU A 313 17.62 0.67 17.11
N GLN A 314 17.76 1.99 17.00
CA GLN A 314 19.06 2.65 16.98
C GLN A 314 19.78 2.55 18.34
N GLU A 315 19.02 2.50 19.44
CA GLU A 315 19.57 2.30 20.79
C GLU A 315 19.86 0.81 21.08
N GLU A 316 19.09 -0.11 20.49
CA GLU A 316 19.19 -1.55 20.73
C GLU A 316 20.21 -2.30 19.83
N LEU A 317 20.59 -1.74 18.67
CA LEU A 317 21.50 -2.34 17.67
C LEU A 317 22.93 -1.81 17.75
#